data_AF-A0A9W8V519-F1
#
_entry.id   AF-A0A9W8V519-F1
#
_cell.length_a   1.000
_cell.length_b   1.000
_cell.length_c   1.000
_cell.angle_alpha   90.00
_cell.angle_beta   90.00
_cell.angle_gamma   90.00
#
_symmetry.space_group_name_H-M   'P 1'
#
loop_
_entity.id
_entity.type
_entity.pdbx_description
1 polymer ?
#
loop_
_entity_poly.entity_id
_entity_poly.type
_entity_poly.pdbx_seq_one_letter_code
_entity_poly.pdbx_strand_id
1 'polypeptide(L)'
;MASKETSKASKKTYGTLEKLPSITTGARVEKRPLTRRQPPASSKSRIIYVSSKTPFMSVVKRARKQLDASQRTANAAPKHASVHSRIEALKRAGGSDADSAEVKVMGTGRAVEKTLAVASWFEQEGDCEVEIRTGTVGAVDDVVVEGDEEDESRLRKLSYLEVSIKLK
;
A
#
# COMPACT_ATOMS: atom_id res chain seq x y z
N MET A 1 -35.05 30.48 19.66
CA MET A 1 -35.15 29.46 18.60
C MET A 1 -33.84 29.47 17.83
N ALA A 2 -32.91 28.57 18.16
CA ALA A 2 -31.58 28.54 17.57
C ALA A 2 -31.63 27.86 16.19
N SER A 3 -31.33 28.63 15.15
CA SER A 3 -31.28 28.14 13.77
C SER A 3 -30.11 27.18 13.59
N LYS A 4 -30.43 25.94 13.23
CA LYS A 4 -29.47 24.87 12.95
C LYS A 4 -28.82 25.14 11.59
N GLU A 5 -27.59 25.62 11.57
CA GLU A 5 -26.79 25.68 10.34
C GLU A 5 -26.48 24.26 9.88
N THR A 6 -27.07 23.86 8.76
CA THR A 6 -26.73 22.61 8.08
C THR A 6 -25.50 22.86 7.24
N SER A 7 -24.35 22.35 7.70
CA SER A 7 -23.10 22.39 6.94
C SER A 7 -23.23 21.55 5.68
N LYS A 8 -23.53 22.18 4.54
CA LYS A 8 -23.47 21.56 3.22
C LYS A 8 -22.01 21.16 2.96
N ALA A 9 -21.76 19.87 2.83
CA ALA A 9 -20.46 19.35 2.42
C ALA A 9 -20.01 20.03 1.11
N SER A 10 -18.77 20.53 1.09
CA SER A 10 -18.18 21.16 -0.09
C SER A 10 -18.24 20.20 -1.28
N LYS A 11 -18.97 20.60 -2.34
CA LYS A 11 -19.01 19.85 -3.59
C LYS A 11 -17.60 19.88 -4.18
N LYS A 12 -16.98 18.70 -4.36
CA LYS A 12 -15.70 18.59 -5.08
C LYS A 12 -15.90 19.13 -6.49
N THR A 13 -15.39 20.32 -6.76
CA THR A 13 -15.25 20.84 -8.12
C THR A 13 -14.15 20.02 -8.78
N TYR A 14 -14.49 19.28 -9.83
CA TYR A 14 -13.48 18.73 -10.73
C TYR A 14 -12.88 19.92 -11.46
N GLY A 15 -11.81 20.47 -10.91
CA GLY A 15 -11.14 21.65 -11.46
C GLY A 15 -10.77 21.42 -12.91
N THR A 16 -10.92 22.45 -13.73
CA THR A 16 -10.36 22.52 -15.08
C THR A 16 -8.86 22.24 -14.97
N LEU A 17 -8.41 21.11 -15.49
CA LEU A 17 -6.99 20.76 -15.46
C LEU A 17 -6.26 21.64 -16.47
N GLU A 18 -5.63 22.71 -16.00
CA GLU A 18 -4.72 23.50 -16.82
C GLU A 18 -3.52 22.62 -17.21
N LYS A 19 -3.34 22.45 -18.52
CA LYS A 19 -2.23 21.66 -19.06
C LYS A 19 -0.92 22.41 -18.77
N LEU A 20 0.06 21.70 -18.22
CA LEU A 20 1.41 22.24 -18.03
C LEU A 20 2.00 22.70 -19.37
N PRO A 21 2.82 23.76 -19.38
CA PRO A 21 3.48 24.23 -20.59
C PRO A 21 4.35 23.12 -21.20
N SER A 22 4.53 23.16 -22.52
CA SER A 22 5.41 22.23 -23.21
C SER A 22 6.81 22.29 -22.60
N ILE A 23 7.50 21.15 -22.60
CA ILE A 23 8.92 21.10 -22.26
C ILE A 23 9.70 21.87 -23.34
N THR A 24 10.70 22.64 -22.92
CA THR A 24 11.55 23.42 -23.84
C THR A 24 12.39 22.50 -24.72
N THR A 25 12.70 22.93 -25.94
CA THR A 25 13.54 22.17 -26.86
C THR A 25 14.94 22.02 -26.30
N GLY A 26 15.40 20.78 -26.08
CA GLY A 26 16.70 20.48 -25.49
C GLY A 26 16.66 20.09 -24.01
N ALA A 27 15.52 20.20 -23.33
CA ALA A 27 15.39 19.77 -21.95
C ALA A 27 15.15 18.26 -21.80
N ARG A 28 15.68 17.69 -20.73
CA ARG A 28 15.53 16.27 -20.36
C ARG A 28 14.70 16.14 -19.07
N VAL A 29 13.83 15.13 -19.02
CA VAL A 29 13.07 14.80 -17.81
C VAL A 29 13.80 13.76 -16.98
N GLU A 30 14.15 14.12 -15.75
CA GLU A 30 14.73 13.23 -14.74
C GLU A 30 13.68 12.87 -13.69
N LYS A 31 13.42 11.57 -13.53
CA LYS A 31 12.31 11.10 -12.67
C LYS A 31 12.81 10.83 -11.26
N ARG A 32 12.22 11.49 -10.25
CA ARG A 32 12.53 11.14 -8.85
C ARG A 32 11.81 9.86 -8.43
N PRO A 33 12.35 9.14 -7.43
CA PRO A 33 11.64 8.03 -6.80
C PRO A 33 10.30 8.49 -6.21
N LEU A 34 9.29 7.61 -6.27
CA LEU A 34 8.00 7.89 -5.65
C LEU A 34 8.14 8.07 -4.13
N THR A 35 7.48 9.09 -3.60
CA THR A 35 7.33 9.29 -2.16
C THR A 35 6.54 8.13 -1.57
N ARG A 36 7.21 7.29 -0.78
CA ARG A 36 6.61 6.12 -0.14
C ARG A 36 6.10 6.47 1.24
N ARG A 37 4.97 5.86 1.62
CA ARG A 37 4.51 5.88 3.02
C ARG A 37 5.56 5.20 3.90
N GLN A 38 5.82 5.79 5.07
CA GLN A 38 6.62 5.14 6.11
C GLN A 38 6.02 3.77 6.45
N PRO A 39 6.85 2.72 6.58
CA PRO A 39 6.36 1.43 7.04
C PRO A 39 5.67 1.60 8.39
N PRO A 40 4.47 1.02 8.59
CA PRO A 40 3.83 1.05 9.89
C PRO A 40 4.70 0.34 10.94
N ALA A 41 4.66 0.84 12.18
CA ALA A 41 5.45 0.28 13.29
C ALA A 41 4.93 -1.10 13.75
N SER A 42 3.65 -1.40 13.51
CA SER A 42 3.05 -2.67 13.86
C SER A 42 3.58 -3.80 12.98
N SER A 43 3.98 -4.91 13.59
CA SER A 43 4.36 -6.14 12.89
C SER A 43 3.18 -6.79 12.14
N LYS A 44 1.94 -6.42 12.48
CA LYS A 44 0.71 -6.97 11.90
C LYS A 44 0.31 -6.31 10.59
N SER A 45 0.77 -5.10 10.33
CA SER A 45 0.49 -4.38 9.08
C SER A 45 1.78 -4.24 8.32
N ARG A 46 1.91 -4.83 7.13
CA ARG A 46 3.15 -4.67 6.33
C ARG A 46 2.85 -4.25 4.91
N ILE A 47 3.61 -3.28 4.42
CA ILE A 47 3.48 -2.75 3.07
C ILE A 47 4.62 -3.27 2.20
N ILE A 48 4.29 -3.92 1.09
CA ILE A 48 5.21 -4.46 0.09
C ILE A 48 5.04 -3.64 -1.19
N TYR A 49 6.05 -2.83 -1.53
CA TYR A 49 6.08 -2.14 -2.82
C TYR A 49 6.63 -3.07 -3.92
N VAL A 50 5.90 -3.18 -5.02
CA VAL A 50 6.23 -4.04 -6.17
C VAL A 50 6.80 -3.18 -7.29
N SER A 51 7.96 -3.58 -7.81
CA SER A 51 8.55 -3.00 -9.02
C SER A 51 8.18 -3.84 -10.26
N SER A 52 8.24 -3.22 -11.43
CA SER A 52 8.09 -3.90 -12.71
C SER A 52 9.11 -5.02 -12.90
N LYS A 53 10.30 -4.91 -12.29
CA LYS A 53 11.37 -5.93 -12.35
C LYS A 53 11.27 -7.00 -11.26
N THR A 54 10.41 -6.83 -10.25
CA THR A 54 10.30 -7.80 -9.13
C THR A 54 9.71 -9.12 -9.61
N PRO A 55 10.34 -10.29 -9.40
CA PRO A 55 9.76 -11.58 -9.80
C PRO A 55 8.42 -11.84 -9.09
N PHE A 56 7.45 -12.39 -9.81
CA PHE A 56 6.09 -12.66 -9.28
C PHE A 56 6.12 -13.47 -7.98
N MET A 57 6.74 -14.65 -7.99
CA MET A 57 6.81 -15.53 -6.81
C MET A 57 7.56 -14.92 -5.62
N SER A 58 8.42 -13.93 -5.85
CA SER A 58 9.08 -13.22 -4.75
C SER A 58 8.09 -12.35 -3.96
N VAL A 59 7.05 -11.82 -4.60
CA VAL A 59 6.00 -11.05 -3.94
C VAL A 59 5.13 -11.99 -3.13
N VAL A 60 4.68 -13.08 -3.75
CA VAL A 60 3.87 -14.13 -3.11
C VAL A 60 4.54 -14.68 -1.86
N LYS A 61 5.79 -15.16 -1.98
CA LYS A 61 6.54 -15.70 -0.83
C LYS A 61 6.76 -14.68 0.28
N ARG A 62 6.97 -13.40 -0.07
CA ARG A 62 7.12 -12.33 0.94
C ARG A 62 5.81 -12.08 1.67
N ALA A 63 4.69 -12.00 0.95
CA ALA A 63 3.38 -11.82 1.55
C ALA A 63 3.02 -13.01 2.44
N ARG A 64 3.17 -14.24 1.95
CA ARG A 64 2.91 -15.46 2.72
C ARG A 64 3.75 -15.53 4.00
N LYS A 65 5.06 -15.27 3.89
CA LYS A 65 5.95 -15.24 5.06
C LYS A 65 5.49 -14.24 6.13
N GLN A 66 4.92 -13.11 5.75
CA GLN A 66 4.39 -12.15 6.74
C GLN A 66 3.11 -12.68 7.40
N LEU A 67 2.18 -13.24 6.62
CA LEU A 67 0.94 -13.85 7.14
C LEU A 67 1.24 -15.03 8.09
N ASP A 68 2.20 -15.89 7.74
CA ASP A 68 2.63 -17.01 8.59
C ASP A 68 3.37 -16.53 9.85
N ALA A 69 4.12 -15.42 9.75
CA ALA A 69 4.79 -14.83 10.92
C ALA A 69 3.78 -14.31 11.94
N SER A 70 2.72 -13.65 11.48
CA SER A 70 1.66 -13.18 12.37
C SER A 70 0.90 -14.30 13.07
N GLN A 71 0.59 -15.41 12.39
CA GLN A 71 -0.04 -16.57 13.05
C GLN A 71 0.83 -17.12 14.18
N ARG A 72 2.16 -17.19 13.97
CA ARG A 72 3.10 -17.64 15.00
C ARG A 72 3.18 -16.68 16.17
N THR A 73 3.19 -15.38 15.93
CA THR A 73 3.24 -14.37 17.00
C THR A 73 1.93 -14.33 17.80
N ALA A 74 0.77 -14.44 17.14
CA ALA A 74 -0.53 -14.47 17.82
C ALA A 74 -0.65 -15.66 18.78
N ASN A 75 -0.09 -16.82 18.39
CA ASN A 75 -0.15 -18.06 19.18
C ASN A 75 1.08 -18.27 20.09
N ALA A 76 2.04 -17.35 20.11
CA ALA A 76 3.26 -17.49 20.89
C ALA A 76 3.00 -17.14 22.37
N ALA A 77 2.95 -18.17 23.21
CA ALA A 77 3.00 -17.98 24.65
C ALA A 77 4.37 -17.41 25.08
N PRO A 78 4.43 -16.55 26.12
CA PRO A 78 5.69 -16.09 26.69
C PRO A 78 6.60 -17.27 27.06
N LYS A 79 7.92 -17.10 26.88
CA LYS A 79 8.94 -18.15 27.06
C LYS A 79 8.94 -18.79 28.46
N HIS A 80 8.26 -18.17 29.43
CA HIS A 80 8.12 -18.62 30.83
C HIS A 80 6.67 -18.65 31.33
N ALA A 81 5.67 -18.66 30.43
CA ALA A 81 4.27 -18.75 30.86
C ALA A 81 3.94 -20.13 31.41
N SER A 82 3.23 -20.16 32.55
CA SER A 82 2.69 -21.39 33.15
C SER A 82 1.71 -22.09 32.21
N VAL A 83 1.57 -23.41 32.34
CA VAL A 83 0.64 -24.20 31.50
C VAL A 83 -0.78 -23.65 31.57
N HIS A 84 -1.23 -23.20 32.74
CA HIS A 84 -2.53 -22.57 32.92
C HIS A 84 -2.66 -21.26 32.12
N SER A 85 -1.65 -20.39 32.20
CA SER A 85 -1.62 -19.14 31.43
C SER A 85 -1.62 -19.37 29.92
N ARG A 86 -1.00 -20.46 29.45
CA ARG A 86 -1.03 -20.87 28.03
C ARG A 86 -2.43 -21.30 27.60
N ILE A 87 -3.10 -22.14 28.40
CA ILE A 87 -4.46 -22.61 28.12
C ILE A 87 -5.44 -21.43 28.09
N GLU A 88 -5.27 -20.48 29.01
CA GLU A 88 -6.11 -19.29 29.07
C GLU A 88 -5.87 -18.32 27.89
N ALA A 89 -4.62 -18.15 27.46
CA ALA A 89 -4.28 -17.36 26.28
C ALA A 89 -4.87 -17.99 25.00
N LEU A 90 -4.83 -19.31 24.86
CA LEU A 90 -5.46 -20.02 23.73
C LEU A 90 -6.98 -19.86 23.73
N LYS A 91 -7.62 -19.94 24.90
CA LYS A 91 -9.07 -19.69 25.04
C LYS A 91 -9.45 -18.25 24.68
N ARG A 92 -8.59 -17.27 24.97
CA ARG A 92 -8.79 -15.86 24.60
C ARG A 92 -8.51 -15.59 23.12
N ALA A 93 -7.53 -16.27 22.52
CA ALA A 93 -7.16 -16.11 21.12
C ALA A 93 -8.17 -16.71 20.13
N GLY A 94 -8.97 -17.70 20.55
CA GLY A 94 -9.96 -18.38 19.70
C GLY A 94 -11.20 -17.56 19.31
N GLY A 95 -11.23 -16.24 19.54
CA GLY A 95 -12.44 -15.42 19.35
C GLY A 95 -12.25 -13.97 18.89
N SER A 96 -11.05 -13.53 18.49
CA SER A 96 -10.85 -12.15 18.03
C SER A 96 -10.47 -12.07 16.55
N ASP A 97 -11.49 -11.86 15.72
CA ASP A 97 -11.41 -11.50 14.29
C ASP A 97 -10.76 -10.10 14.06
N ALA A 98 -10.64 -9.31 15.11
CA ALA A 98 -10.26 -7.89 15.04
C ALA A 98 -8.76 -7.60 14.85
N ASP A 99 -7.90 -8.62 14.80
CA ASP A 99 -6.44 -8.44 14.88
C ASP A 99 -5.65 -9.35 13.91
N SER A 100 -6.31 -9.82 12.85
CA SER A 100 -5.66 -10.58 11.78
C SER A 100 -4.66 -9.68 11.05
N ALA A 101 -3.46 -10.20 10.81
CA ALA A 101 -2.44 -9.43 10.13
C ALA A 101 -2.82 -9.18 8.67
N GLU A 102 -2.51 -7.97 8.22
CA GLU A 102 -2.81 -7.48 6.90
C GLU A 102 -1.50 -7.19 6.15
N VAL A 103 -1.36 -7.78 4.97
CA VAL A 103 -0.28 -7.47 4.04
C VAL A 103 -0.83 -6.63 2.90
N LYS A 104 -0.27 -5.42 2.73
CA LYS A 104 -0.62 -4.50 1.64
C LYS A 104 0.42 -4.59 0.54
N VAL A 105 0.01 -4.98 -0.66
CA VAL A 105 0.86 -5.05 -1.85
C VAL A 105 0.54 -3.85 -2.74
N MET A 106 1.52 -2.99 -2.96
CA MET A 106 1.37 -1.74 -3.70
C MET A 106 2.08 -1.81 -5.05
N GLY A 107 1.36 -1.61 -6.14
CA GLY A 107 1.90 -1.52 -7.50
C GLY A 107 1.52 -0.20 -8.19
N THR A 108 2.45 0.37 -8.96
CA THR A 108 2.22 1.59 -9.77
C THR A 108 2.63 1.34 -11.22
N GLY A 109 1.98 2.02 -12.17
CA GLY A 109 2.29 1.92 -13.60
C GLY A 109 2.35 0.47 -14.10
N ARG A 110 3.47 0.07 -14.72
CA ARG A 110 3.68 -1.30 -15.24
C ARG A 110 3.63 -2.40 -14.16
N ALA A 111 3.76 -2.07 -12.87
CA ALA A 111 3.66 -3.05 -11.80
C ALA A 111 2.20 -3.40 -11.44
N VAL A 112 1.22 -2.63 -11.90
CA VAL A 112 -0.21 -2.86 -11.58
C VAL A 112 -0.68 -4.23 -12.05
N GLU A 113 -0.33 -4.63 -13.28
CA GLU A 113 -0.65 -5.95 -13.84
C GLU A 113 -0.18 -7.09 -12.92
N LYS A 114 1.07 -6.99 -12.45
CA LYS A 114 1.65 -7.99 -11.55
C LYS A 114 1.00 -7.98 -10.16
N THR A 115 0.67 -6.80 -9.63
CA THR A 115 -0.02 -6.68 -8.35
C THR A 115 -1.42 -7.31 -8.42
N LEU A 116 -2.12 -7.15 -9.55
CA LEU A 116 -3.41 -7.80 -9.79
C LEU A 116 -3.26 -9.33 -9.92
N ALA A 117 -2.23 -9.81 -10.61
CA ALA A 117 -1.94 -11.24 -10.68
C ALA A 117 -1.67 -11.84 -9.28
N VAL A 118 -1.01 -11.10 -8.39
CA VAL A 118 -0.80 -11.53 -6.99
C VAL A 118 -2.12 -11.61 -6.23
N ALA A 119 -3.02 -10.63 -6.43
CA ALA A 119 -4.36 -10.67 -5.84
C ALA A 119 -5.10 -11.94 -6.24
N SER A 120 -5.15 -12.23 -7.55
CA SER A 120 -5.83 -13.42 -8.08
C SER A 120 -5.20 -14.73 -7.57
N TRP A 121 -3.88 -14.77 -7.39
CA TRP A 121 -3.21 -15.94 -6.82
C TRP A 121 -3.66 -16.24 -5.38
N PHE A 122 -3.74 -15.22 -4.53
CA PHE A 122 -4.20 -15.40 -3.13
C PHE A 122 -5.70 -15.68 -3.04
N GLU A 123 -6.50 -15.15 -3.97
CA GLU A 123 -7.92 -15.48 -4.07
C GLU A 123 -8.15 -16.96 -4.43
N GLN A 124 -7.36 -17.49 -5.37
CA GLN A 124 -7.43 -18.90 -5.80
C GLN A 124 -6.96 -19.89 -4.73
N GLU A 125 -6.00 -19.51 -3.88
CA GLU A 125 -5.53 -20.35 -2.77
C GLU A 125 -6.64 -20.60 -1.72
N GLY A 126 -7.63 -19.70 -1.63
CA GLY A 126 -8.85 -19.88 -0.85
C GLY A 126 -8.73 -19.62 0.66
N ASP A 127 -7.52 -19.57 1.20
CA ASP A 127 -7.24 -19.35 2.64
C ASP A 127 -7.08 -17.88 3.05
N CYS A 128 -7.12 -16.96 2.08
CA CYS A 128 -6.99 -15.53 2.29
C CYS A 128 -8.22 -14.77 1.80
N GLU A 129 -8.53 -13.66 2.48
CA GLU A 129 -9.43 -12.60 2.01
C GLU A 129 -8.59 -11.52 1.32
N VAL A 130 -9.03 -11.09 0.13
CA VAL A 130 -8.32 -10.13 -0.71
C VAL A 130 -9.21 -8.92 -1.00
N GLU A 131 -8.73 -7.73 -0.67
CA GLU A 131 -9.40 -6.45 -0.96
C GLU A 131 -8.53 -5.62 -1.93
N ILE A 132 -9.14 -5.07 -2.98
CA ILE A 132 -8.44 -4.27 -3.99
C ILE A 132 -8.91 -2.81 -3.92
N ARG A 133 -7.95 -1.88 -3.89
CA ARG A 133 -8.20 -0.43 -3.91
C ARG A 133 -7.39 0.25 -4.99
N THR A 134 -8.04 1.09 -5.78
CA THR A 134 -7.39 1.96 -6.77
C THR A 134 -7.14 3.34 -6.18
N GLY A 135 -6.02 3.97 -6.53
CA GLY A 135 -5.76 5.34 -6.15
C GLY A 135 -4.82 6.06 -7.11
N THR A 136 -4.49 7.30 -6.75
CA THR A 136 -3.54 8.14 -7.49
C THR A 136 -2.42 8.60 -6.58
N VAL A 137 -1.18 8.51 -7.03
CA VAL A 137 0.02 8.99 -6.33
C VAL A 137 0.70 10.09 -7.16
N GLY A 138 1.22 11.12 -6.48
CA GLY A 138 2.05 12.16 -7.10
C GLY A 138 3.52 11.72 -7.15
N ALA A 139 4.14 11.88 -8.30
CA ALA A 139 5.57 11.79 -8.51
C ALA A 139 6.10 13.19 -8.85
N VAL A 140 7.31 13.51 -8.39
CA VAL A 140 8.02 14.72 -8.81
C VAL A 140 9.05 14.30 -9.84
N ASP A 141 9.02 14.95 -10.99
CA ASP A 141 10.05 14.80 -12.01
C ASP A 141 10.70 16.18 -12.23
N ASP A 142 12.00 16.20 -12.47
CA ASP A 142 12.76 17.41 -12.76
C ASP A 142 12.91 17.58 -14.27
N VAL A 143 12.86 18.82 -14.74
CA VAL A 143 13.14 19.21 -16.12
C VAL A 143 14.45 19.95 -16.11
N VAL A 144 15.48 19.30 -16.65
CA VAL A 144 16.87 19.77 -16.66
C VAL A 144 17.20 20.28 -18.06
N VAL A 145 17.76 21.48 -18.15
CA VAL A 145 18.26 22.08 -19.40
C VAL A 145 19.78 22.13 -19.32
N GLU A 146 20.48 21.59 -20.33
CA GLU A 146 21.95 21.63 -20.35
C GLU A 146 22.44 23.09 -20.44
N GLY A 147 23.20 23.53 -19.44
CA GLY A 147 23.77 24.89 -19.37
C GLY A 147 22.91 25.89 -18.60
N ASP A 148 21.79 25.45 -18.02
CA ASP A 148 20.97 26.25 -17.10
C ASP A 148 21.18 25.74 -15.65
N GLU A 149 21.25 26.64 -14.68
CA GLU A 149 21.45 26.28 -13.26
C GLU A 149 20.12 26.05 -12.53
N GLU A 150 18.99 26.41 -13.14
CA GLU A 150 17.65 26.31 -12.56
C GLU A 150 16.86 25.11 -13.11
N ASP A 151 16.79 24.02 -12.33
CA ASP A 151 15.94 22.87 -12.63
C ASP A 151 14.45 23.15 -12.29
N GLU A 152 13.54 22.92 -13.23
CA GLU A 152 12.10 23.04 -13.00
C GLU A 152 11.52 21.69 -12.50
N SER A 153 10.97 21.66 -11.27
CA SER A 153 10.26 20.47 -10.77
C SER A 153 8.79 20.46 -11.20
N ARG A 154 8.36 19.39 -11.86
CA ARG A 154 6.97 19.15 -12.30
C ARG A 154 6.33 17.97 -11.59
N LEU A 155 5.04 18.06 -11.30
CA LEU A 155 4.27 16.99 -10.66
C LEU A 155 3.56 16.11 -11.69
N ARG A 156 3.88 14.81 -11.69
CA ARG A 156 3.21 13.78 -12.49
C ARG A 156 2.28 12.95 -11.62
N LYS A 157 1.01 12.83 -12.03
CA LYS A 157 0.06 11.91 -11.38
C LYS A 157 0.16 10.51 -11.99
N LEU A 158 0.15 9.49 -11.13
CA LEU A 158 0.18 8.08 -11.50
C LEU A 158 -0.94 7.31 -10.83
N SER A 159 -1.57 6.41 -11.57
CA SER A 159 -2.47 5.42 -10.99
C SER A 159 -1.69 4.34 -10.23
N TYR A 160 -2.23 3.90 -9.11
CA TYR A 160 -1.71 2.79 -8.32
C TYR A 160 -2.82 1.82 -7.91
N LEU A 161 -2.40 0.59 -7.63
CA LEU A 161 -3.24 -0.48 -7.09
C LEU A 161 -2.69 -0.91 -5.73
N GLU A 162 -3.55 -0.92 -4.73
CA GLU A 162 -3.33 -1.46 -3.39
C GLU A 162 -4.13 -2.76 -3.27
N VAL A 163 -3.45 -3.85 -2.93
CA VAL A 163 -4.06 -5.15 -2.66
C VAL A 163 -3.81 -5.47 -1.20
N SER A 164 -4.86 -5.49 -0.40
CA SER A 164 -4.86 -5.90 0.99
C SER A 164 -5.17 -7.39 1.07
N ILE A 165 -4.30 -8.15 1.73
CA ILE A 165 -4.42 -9.60 1.91
C ILE A 165 -4.48 -9.89 3.40
N LYS A 166 -5.51 -10.61 3.83
CA LYS A 166 -5.72 -11.06 5.22
C LYS A 166 -5.98 -12.56 5.22
N LEU A 167 -5.65 -13.22 6.32
CA LEU A 167 -6.05 -14.61 6.53
C LEU A 167 -7.54 -14.67 6.87
N LYS A 168 -8.23 -15.69 6.37
CA LYS A 168 -9.59 -16.03 6.79
C LYS A 168 -9.61 -16.75 8.15
#